data_AF-A0A9X5I731-F1
#
_entry.id   AF-A0A9X5I731-F1
#
_cell.length_a   1.000
_cell.length_b   1.000
_cell.length_c   1.000
_cell.angle_alpha   90.00
_cell.angle_beta   90.00
_cell.angle_gamma   90.00
#
_symmetry.space_group_name_H-M   'P 1'
#
loop_
_entity.id
_entity.type
_entity.pdbx_description
1 polymer ?
#
loop_
_entity_poly.entity_id
_entity_poly.type
_entity_poly.pdbx_seq_one_letter_code
_entity_poly.pdbx_strand_id
1 'polypeptide(L)' 'MSDLEQNVFNVLQRHPFCSAVLVAYKLELPIAKVQATMNQLTDRGILIPQCSNHNSFR' A
#
# COMPACT_ATOMS: atom_id res chain seq x y z
N MET A 1 -2.23 13.44 -8.09
CA MET A 1 -1.43 12.39 -7.43
C MET A 1 -0.01 12.91 -7.37
N SER A 2 0.61 12.86 -6.20
CA SER A 2 2.02 13.22 -5.98
C SER A 2 2.93 12.12 -6.51
N ASP A 3 4.19 12.43 -6.85
CA ASP A 3 5.18 11.44 -7.31
C ASP A 3 5.31 10.26 -6.33
N LEU A 4 5.22 10.53 -5.03
CA LEU A 4 5.22 9.51 -3.99
C LEU A 4 3.98 8.61 -4.06
N GLU A 5 2.78 9.18 -4.19
CA GLU A 5 1.53 8.42 -4.32
C GLU A 5 1.59 7.52 -5.56
N GLN A 6 2.14 8.04 -6.66
CA GLN A 6 2.25 7.33 -7.92
C GLN A 6 3.28 6.19 -7.86
N ASN A 7 4.41 6.41 -7.19
CA ASN A 7 5.41 5.37 -6.94
C ASN A 7 4.89 4.25 -6.04
N VAL A 8 4.23 4.61 -4.93
CA VAL A 8 3.59 3.64 -4.03
C VAL A 8 2.52 2.84 -4.77
N PHE A 9 1.68 3.52 -5.55
CA PHE A 9 0.64 2.88 -6.35
C PHE A 9 1.22 1.93 -7.42
N ASN A 10 2.29 2.33 -8.12
CA ASN A 10 2.93 1.50 -9.14
C ASN A 10 3.56 0.23 -8.56
N VAL A 11 4.15 0.31 -7.36
CA VAL A 11 4.66 -0.88 -6.65
C VAL A 11 3.52 -1.81 -6.27
N LEU A 12 2.41 -1.28 -5.75
CA LEU A 12 1.24 -2.05 -5.33
C LEU A 12 0.47 -2.63 -6.51
N GLN A 13 0.45 -1.96 -7.67
CA GLN A 13 -0.11 -2.50 -8.92
C GLN A 13 0.62 -3.77 -9.37
N ARG A 14 1.95 -3.80 -9.22
CA ARG A 14 2.78 -4.98 -9.56
C ARG A 14 2.71 -6.07 -8.49
N HIS A 15 2.44 -5.68 -7.25
CA HIS A 15 2.37 -6.57 -6.10
C HIS A 15 1.20 -6.19 -5.17
N PRO A 16 -0.03 -6.61 -5.49
CA PRO A 16 -1.23 -6.18 -4.77
C PRO A 16 -1.29 -6.63 -3.30
N PHE A 17 -0.47 -7.63 -2.91
CA PHE A 17 -0.36 -8.14 -1.55
C PHE A 17 0.88 -7.62 -0.79
N CYS A 18 1.59 -6.62 -1.32
CA CYS A 18 2.76 -6.05 -0.64
C CYS A 18 2.37 -5.25 0.61
N SER A 19 3.04 -5.52 1.72
CA SER A 19 2.93 -4.72 2.94
C SER A 19 3.64 -3.37 2.78
N ALA A 20 3.23 -2.37 3.56
CA ALA A 20 3.86 -1.04 3.57
C ALA A 20 5.37 -1.10 3.86
N VAL A 21 5.80 -2.10 4.64
CA VAL A 21 7.23 -2.35 4.93
C VAL A 21 7.99 -2.70 3.65
N LEU A 22 7.45 -3.59 2.81
CA LEU A 22 8.12 -4.05 1.61
C LEU A 22 8.12 -2.96 0.52
N VAL A 23 7.05 -2.16 0.45
CA VAL A 23 6.97 -0.98 -0.42
C VAL A 23 7.99 0.08 0.03
N ALA A 24 8.10 0.34 1.33
CA ALA A 24 9.07 1.27 1.89
C ALA A 24 10.51 0.83 1.63
N TYR A 25 10.80 -0.47 1.76
CA TYR A 25 12.10 -1.03 1.41
C TYR A 25 12.42 -0.85 -0.08
N LYS A 26 11.47 -1.14 -0.98
CA LYS A 26 11.66 -0.97 -2.43
C LYS A 26 11.87 0.48 -2.87
N LEU A 27 11.22 1.41 -2.18
CA LEU A 27 11.31 2.84 -2.48
C LEU A 27 12.43 3.54 -1.70
N GLU A 28 13.12 2.83 -0.80
CA GLU A 28 14.13 3.39 0.11
C GLU A 28 13.59 4.59 0.90
N LEU A 29 12.33 4.49 1.35
CA LEU A 29 11.60 5.55 2.04
C LEU A 29 11.21 5.15 3.47
N PRO A 30 10.92 6.14 4.34
CA PRO A 30 10.42 5.85 5.68
C PRO A 30 9.08 5.11 5.62
N ILE A 31 8.98 4.01 6.37
CA ILE A 31 7.76 3.19 6.47
C ILE A 31 6.56 4.06 6.87
N ALA A 32 6.73 4.98 7.81
CA ALA A 32 5.66 5.88 8.25
C ALA A 32 5.09 6.73 7.10
N LYS A 33 5.95 7.21 6.20
CA LYS A 33 5.54 8.03 5.04
C LYS A 33 4.79 7.19 4.02
N VAL A 34 5.25 5.97 3.76
CA VAL A 34 4.59 5.01 2.86
C VAL A 34 3.26 4.55 3.44
N GLN A 35 3.19 4.25 4.73
CA GLN A 35 1.96 3.88 5.43
C GLN A 35 0.91 5.01 5.34
N ALA A 36 1.31 6.25 5.61
CA ALA A 36 0.43 7.41 5.46
C ALA A 36 -0.09 7.55 4.03
N THR A 37 0.78 7.33 3.03
CA THR A 37 0.43 7.39 1.61
C THR A 37 -0.55 6.25 1.23
N MET A 38 -0.31 5.02 1.70
CA MET A 38 -1.21 3.90 1.46
C MET A 38 -2.58 4.11 2.11
N ASN A 39 -2.61 4.69 3.32
CA ASN A 39 -3.86 5.07 3.97
C ASN A 39 -4.62 6.14 3.19
N GLN A 40 -3.93 7.18 2.68
CA GLN A 40 -4.55 8.19 1.81
C GLN A 40 -5.09 7.59 0.51
N LEU A 41 -4.34 6.70 -0.13
CA LEU A 41 -4.80 6.01 -1.35
C LEU A 41 -5.99 5.09 -1.07
N THR A 42 -6.05 4.50 0.13
CA THR A 42 -7.17 3.66 0.59
C THR A 42 -8.42 4.50 0.86
N ASP A 43 -8.28 5.61 1.58
CA ASP A 43 -9.35 6.55 1.87
C ASP A 43 -10.00 7.11 0.59
N ARG A 44 -9.18 7.36 -0.42
CA ARG A 44 -9.63 7.80 -1.76
C ARG A 44 -10.25 6.67 -2.60
N GLY A 45 -10.29 5.44 -2.10
CA GLY A 45 -10.78 4.26 -2.81
C GLY A 45 -9.89 3.80 -3.98
N ILE A 46 -8.67 4.32 -4.08
CA ILE A 46 -7.70 3.98 -5.14
C ILE A 46 -6.99 2.67 -4.81
N LEU A 47 -6.58 2.52 -3.55
CA LEU A 47 -6.16 1.23 -3.02
C LEU A 47 -7.37 0.56 -2.39
N ILE A 48 -7.75 -0.62 -2.89
CA ILE A 48 -8.69 -1.45 -2.16
C ILE A 48 -7.85 -2.25 -1.19
N PRO A 49 -7.95 -2.04 0.13
CA PRO A 49 -7.27 -2.89 1.09
C PRO A 49 -7.82 -4.29 0.87
N GLN A 50 -6.99 -5.15 0.28
CA GLN A 50 -7.17 -6.59 0.37
C GLN A 50 -6.82 -6.97 1.81
N CYS A 51 -7.56 -6.43 2.78
CA CYS A 51 -7.70 -7.08 4.07
C CYS A 51 -8.18 -8.47 3.71
N SER A 52 -7.26 -9.43 3.78
CA SER A 52 -7.62 -10.82 3.80
C SER A 52 -8.78 -10.91 4.76
N ASN A 53 -9.93 -11.29 4.23
CA ASN A 53 -11.00 -11.86 5.01
C ASN A 53 -10.39 -13.16 5.57
N HIS A 54 -9.56 -13.02 6.59
CA HIS A 54 -8.96 -14.09 7.37
C HIS A 54 -9.98 -14.45 8.45
N ASN A 55 -11.25 -14.59 8.07
CA ASN A 55 -12.15 -15.49 8.77
C ASN A 55 -11.85 -16.90 8.26
N SER A 56 -10.77 -17.44 8.80
CA SER A 56 -10.52 -18.87 8.86
C SER A 56 -11.50 -19.48 9.89
N PHE A 57 -12.01 -20.67 9.58
CA PHE A 57 -12.87 -21.56 10.39
C PHE A 57 -14.37 -21.19 10.54
N ARG A 58 -15.20 -21.66 9.60
CA ARG A 58 -16.05 -22.85 9.79
C ARG A 58 -16.74 -23.27 8.49
#